data_AF-A0AAV2GXI8-F1
#
_entry.id   AF-A0AAV2GXI8-F1
#
_cell.length_a   1.000
_cell.length_b   1.000
_cell.length_c   1.000
_cell.angle_alpha   90.00
_cell.angle_beta   90.00
_cell.angle_gamma   90.00
#
_symmetry.space_group_name_H-M   'P 1'
#
loop_
_entity.id
_entity.type
_entity.pdbx_description
1 polymer ?
#
loop_
_entity_poly.entity_id
_entity_poly.type
_entity_poly.pdbx_seq_one_letter_code
_entity_poly.pdbx_strand_id
1 'polypeptide(L)' 'MATASSSASAETKLNLVKEIRTHEVAVAELGHLPASRPVYQKTGNLFFRTTIQKATASEQKLLDSAKAKLGKLNSS' A
#
# COMPACT_ATOMS: atom_id res chain seq x y z
N MET A 1 -7.09 29.38 18.11
CA MET A 1 -6.37 28.09 18.13
C MET A 1 -7.03 27.17 17.08
N ALA A 2 -6.72 27.34 15.79
CA ALA A 2 -7.45 26.68 14.68
C ALA A 2 -6.56 26.13 13.54
N THR A 3 -5.23 26.19 13.69
CA THR A 3 -4.25 25.83 12.65
C THR A 3 -3.72 24.40 12.75
N ALA A 4 -4.03 23.65 13.81
CA ALA A 4 -3.52 22.29 13.99
C ALA A 4 -4.25 21.25 13.11
N SER A 5 -5.57 21.35 12.95
CA SER A 5 -6.38 20.32 12.28
C SER A 5 -6.18 20.25 10.76
N SER A 6 -5.83 21.37 10.11
CA SER A 6 -5.56 21.39 8.67
C SER A 6 -4.22 20.73 8.32
N SER A 7 -3.20 20.91 9.17
CA SER A 7 -1.88 20.29 8.99
C SER A 7 -1.91 18.76 9.13
N ALA A 8 -2.64 18.24 10.11
CA ALA A 8 -2.77 16.79 10.34
C ALA A 8 -3.49 16.06 9.18
N SER A 9 -4.48 16.71 8.56
CA SER A 9 -5.19 16.18 7.39
C SER A 9 -4.27 16.14 6.15
N ALA A 10 -3.47 17.19 5.94
CA ALA A 10 -2.49 17.24 4.86
C ALA A 10 -1.40 16.16 5.01
N GLU A 11 -0.87 15.96 6.22
CA GLU A 11 0.10 14.90 6.52
C GLU A 11 -0.49 13.51 6.28
N THR A 12 -1.75 13.29 6.68
CA THR A 12 -2.45 12.01 6.46
C THR A 12 -2.61 11.73 4.95
N LYS A 13 -3.00 12.74 4.16
CA LYS A 13 -3.08 12.63 2.70
C LYS A 13 -1.72 12.32 2.07
N LEU A 14 -0.65 13.01 2.50
CA LEU A 14 0.70 12.77 1.99
C LEU A 14 1.21 11.36 2.32
N ASN A 15 0.99 10.88 3.54
CA ASN A 15 1.35 9.53 3.94
C ASN A 15 0.58 8.48 3.14
N LEU A 16 -0.71 8.71 2.90
CA LEU A 16 -1.53 7.80 2.09
C LEU A 16 -1.08 7.76 0.62
N VAL A 17 -0.68 8.90 0.04
CA VAL A 17 -0.11 8.93 -1.32
C VAL A 17 1.22 8.16 -1.40
N LYS A 18 2.07 8.28 -0.37
CA LYS A 18 3.32 7.49 -0.28
C LYS A 18 3.03 5.99 -0.17
N GLU A 19 2.02 5.61 0.61
CA GLU A 19 1.58 4.23 0.75
C GLU A 19 1.08 3.66 -0.59
N ILE A 20 0.24 4.40 -1.32
CA ILE A 20 -0.23 4.02 -2.66
C ILE A 20 0.95 3.76 -3.61
N ARG A 21 1.91 4.68 -3.68
CA ARG A 21 3.09 4.52 -4.54
C ARG A 21 3.92 3.30 -4.15
N THR A 22 4.05 3.03 -2.85
CA THR A 22 4.77 1.86 -2.35
C THR A 22 4.11 0.57 -2.83
N HIS A 23 2.78 0.47 -2.74
CA HIS A 23 2.05 -0.70 -3.24
C HIS A 23 2.11 -0.83 -4.77
N GLU A 24 2.05 0.27 -5.52
CA GLU A 24 2.20 0.25 -6.98
C GLU A 24 3.57 -0.30 -7.40
N VAL A 25 4.64 0.14 -6.73
CA VAL A 25 5.99 -0.39 -6.95
C VAL A 25 6.04 -1.87 -6.57
N ALA A 26 5.49 -2.27 -5.42
CA ALA A 26 5.50 -3.67 -4.99
C ALA A 26 4.81 -4.61 -6.00
N VAL A 27 3.64 -4.21 -6.54
CA VAL A 27 2.94 -4.97 -7.59
C VAL A 27 3.80 -5.10 -8.85
N ALA A 28 4.42 -4.00 -9.30
CA ALA A 28 5.29 -4.01 -10.47
C ALA A 28 6.51 -4.93 -10.25
N GLU A 29 7.22 -4.80 -9.14
CA GLU A 29 8.38 -5.63 -8.80
C GLU A 29 8.02 -7.12 -8.71
N LEU A 30 6.88 -7.46 -8.08
CA LEU A 30 6.38 -8.83 -8.02
C LEU A 30 6.09 -9.40 -9.42
N GLY A 31 5.59 -8.57 -10.33
CA GLY A 31 5.32 -8.97 -11.72
C GLY A 31 6.57 -9.25 -12.55
N HIS A 32 7.72 -8.67 -12.19
CA HIS A 32 9.01 -8.92 -12.86
C HIS A 32 9.73 -10.15 -12.32
N LEU A 33 9.25 -10.76 -11.23
CA LEU A 33 9.85 -11.97 -10.69
C LEU A 33 9.37 -13.24 -11.42
N PRO A 34 10.23 -14.26 -11.58
CA PRO A 34 9.81 -15.55 -12.12
C PRO A 34 8.77 -16.21 -11.23
N ALA A 35 7.67 -16.71 -11.80
CA ALA A 35 6.54 -17.30 -11.04
C ALA A 35 6.91 -18.43 -10.07
N SER A 36 8.01 -19.15 -10.34
CA SER A 36 8.52 -20.23 -9.48
C SER A 36 9.23 -19.72 -8.21
N ARG A 37 9.65 -18.45 -8.19
CA ARG A 37 10.42 -17.88 -7.08
C ARG A 37 9.51 -17.70 -5.85
N PRO A 38 9.89 -18.24 -4.68
CA PRO A 38 9.15 -17.97 -3.45
C PRO A 38 9.36 -16.52 -3.02
N VAL A 39 8.30 -15.89 -2.52
CA VAL A 39 8.33 -14.55 -1.93
C VAL A 39 7.83 -14.63 -0.48
N TYR A 40 8.09 -13.59 0.30
CA TYR A 40 7.76 -13.57 1.72
C TYR A 40 6.95 -12.33 2.05
N GLN A 41 5.85 -12.52 2.76
CA GLN A 41 5.07 -11.44 3.33
C GLN A 41 5.54 -11.20 4.77
N LYS A 42 5.93 -9.97 5.07
CA LYS A 42 6.34 -9.57 6.42
C LYS A 42 5.13 -9.06 7.21
N THR A 43 4.88 -9.64 8.37
CA THR A 43 3.87 -9.19 9.33
C THR A 43 4.53 -9.01 10.68
N GLY A 44 4.75 -7.75 11.07
CA GLY A 44 5.58 -7.43 12.24
C GLY A 44 7.01 -7.96 12.06
N ASN A 45 7.43 -8.85 12.95
CA ASN A 45 8.76 -9.50 12.91
C ASN A 45 8.75 -10.88 12.25
N LEU A 46 7.60 -11.33 11.73
CA LEU A 46 7.45 -12.66 11.14
C LEU A 46 7.42 -12.56 9.61
N PHE A 47 8.02 -13.54 8.95
CA PHE A 47 8.04 -13.68 7.50
C PHE A 47 7.31 -14.96 7.09
N PHE A 48 6.22 -14.81 6.35
CA PHE A 48 5.42 -15.93 5.86
C PHE A 48 5.73 -16.17 4.39
N ARG A 49 6.18 -17.38 4.07
CA ARG A 49 6.42 -17.79 2.69
C ARG A 49 5.09 -17.82 1.93
N THR A 50 5.05 -17.20 0.76
CA THR A 50 3.89 -17.14 -0.12
C THR A 50 4.29 -17.22 -1.59
N THR A 51 3.30 -17.25 -2.49
CA THR A 51 3.50 -17.23 -3.94
C THR A 51 3.38 -15.82 -4.48
N ILE A 52 4.01 -15.55 -5.63
CA ILE A 52 3.90 -14.25 -6.31
C ILE A 52 2.43 -13.90 -6.56
N GLN A 53 1.62 -14.85 -7.05
CA GLN A 53 0.18 -14.61 -7.28
C GLN A 53 -0.56 -14.14 -6.02
N LYS A 54 -0.32 -14.78 -4.87
CA LYS A 54 -0.95 -14.40 -3.60
C LYS A 54 -0.43 -13.06 -3.09
N ALA A 55 0.88 -12.81 -3.23
CA ALA A 55 1.49 -11.53 -2.86
C ALA A 55 0.91 -10.38 -3.71
N THR A 56 0.86 -10.55 -5.03
CA THR A 56 0.29 -9.56 -5.96
C THR A 56 -1.17 -9.27 -5.66
N ALA A 57 -1.99 -10.30 -5.42
CA ALA A 57 -3.40 -10.11 -5.06
C ALA A 57 -3.56 -9.36 -3.72
N SER A 58 -2.69 -9.63 -2.75
CA SER A 58 -2.67 -8.91 -1.47
C SER A 58 -2.29 -7.44 -1.65
N GLU A 59 -1.21 -7.16 -2.39
CA GLU A 59 -0.76 -5.79 -2.67
C GLU A 59 -1.81 -5.00 -3.45
N GLN A 60 -2.47 -5.63 -4.44
CA GLN A 60 -3.54 -4.99 -5.20
C GLN A 60 -4.73 -4.61 -4.32
N LYS A 61 -5.12 -5.51 -3.39
CA LYS A 61 -6.20 -5.21 -2.43
C LYS A 61 -5.85 -4.03 -1.51
N LEU A 62 -4.59 -3.93 -1.08
CA LEU A 62 -4.12 -2.81 -0.25
C LEU A 62 -4.10 -1.50 -1.04
N LEU A 63 -3.61 -1.54 -2.27
CA LEU A 63 -3.62 -0.42 -3.20
C LEU A 63 -5.05 0.10 -3.44
N ASP A 64 -6.00 -0.79 -3.75
CA ASP A 64 -7.40 -0.40 -4.00
C ASP A 64 -8.02 0.23 -2.75
N SER A 65 -7.74 -0.34 -1.57
CA SER A 65 -8.20 0.20 -0.29
C SER A 65 -7.62 1.58 0.00
N ALA A 66 -6.33 1.80 -0.29
CA ALA A 66 -5.66 3.07 -0.10
C ALA A 66 -6.16 4.14 -1.09
N LYS A 67 -6.37 3.79 -2.37
CA LYS A 67 -6.99 4.68 -3.37
C LYS A 67 -8.42 5.06 -2.97
N ALA A 68 -9.22 4.11 -2.47
CA ALA A 68 -10.56 4.39 -2.00
C ALA A 68 -10.57 5.35 -0.78
N LYS A 69 -9.65 5.16 0.17
CA LYS A 69 -9.47 6.09 1.30
C LYS A 69 -9.07 7.49 0.81
N LEU A 70 -8.17 7.59 -0.17
CA LEU A 70 -7.75 8.88 -0.72
C LEU A 70 -8.90 9.60 -1.43
N GLY A 71 -9.71 8.85 -2.18
CA GLY A 71 -10.94 9.38 -2.79
C GLY A 71 -11.88 9.99 -1.76
N LYS A 72 -12.15 9.29 -0.65
CA LYS A 72 -12.97 9.82 0.45
C LYS A 72 -12.41 11.11 1.05
N LEU A 73 -11.09 11.19 1.24
CA LEU A 73 -10.42 12.38 1.79
C LEU A 73 -10.40 13.57 0.83
N ASN A 74 -10.55 13.34 -0.48
CA ASN A 74 -10.63 14.40 -1.49
C ASN A 74 -12.08 14.86 -1.75
N SER A 75 -13.06 14.04 -1.39
CA SER A 75 -14.50 14.36 -1.46
C SER A 75 -15.05 15.01 -0.18
N SER A 76 -14.21 15.29 0.83
CA SER A 76 -14.54 15.99 2.09
C SER A 76 -13.85 17.33 2.20
#